data_AF-A0A5M4D1Y1-F1
#
_entry.id   AF-A0A5M4D1Y1-F1
#
_cell.length_a   1.000
_cell.length_b   1.000
_cell.length_c   1.000
_cell.angle_alpha   90.00
_cell.angle_beta   90.00
_cell.angle_gamma   90.00
#
_symmetry.space_group_name_H-M   'P 1'
#
loop_
_entity.id
_entity.type
_entity.pdbx_description
1 polymer ?
#
loop_
_entity_poly.entity_id
_entity_poly.type
_entity_poly.pdbx_seq_one_letter_code
_entity_poly.pdbx_strand_id
1 'polypeptide(L)'
;MNPLTLAWRPFLDPLNLDHAWYLLLVPMSFFLAMGYKAVRTVDMNRYWSQVAIFTFQMVIGLIGLGAGFFVVVRILLPALAPMDR
;
A
#
# COMPACT_ATOMS: atom_id res chain seq x y z
N MET A 1 7.43 -20.28 -28.45
CA MET A 1 7.72 -20.00 -27.02
C MET A 1 9.14 -19.45 -26.94
N ASN A 2 9.29 -18.16 -26.60
CA ASN A 2 10.59 -17.49 -26.58
C ASN A 2 11.36 -17.91 -25.30
N PRO A 3 12.57 -18.49 -25.38
CA PRO A 3 13.31 -19.05 -24.24
C PRO A 3 13.68 -18.03 -23.14
N LEU A 4 13.49 -16.72 -23.39
CA LEU A 4 13.69 -15.64 -22.42
C LEU A 4 12.72 -15.65 -21.23
N THR A 5 11.61 -16.38 -21.31
CA THR A 5 10.65 -16.49 -20.20
C THR A 5 11.07 -17.45 -19.09
N LEU A 6 12.05 -18.35 -19.35
CA LEU A 6 12.54 -19.32 -18.37
C LEU A 6 13.75 -18.85 -17.55
N ALA A 7 14.32 -17.69 -17.89
CA ALA A 7 15.51 -17.13 -17.23
C ALA A 7 15.17 -16.01 -16.23
N TRP A 8 13.90 -15.85 -15.86
CA TRP A 8 13.50 -14.87 -14.84
C TRP A 8 14.04 -15.29 -13.47
N ARG A 9 14.81 -14.40 -12.84
CA ARG A 9 15.41 -14.60 -11.53
C ARG A 9 14.60 -13.82 -10.49
N PRO A 10 13.81 -14.49 -9.62
CA PRO A 10 12.83 -13.84 -8.74
C PRO A 10 13.34 -12.71 -7.83
N PHE A 11 14.65 -12.65 -7.59
CA PHE A 11 15.30 -11.63 -6.76
C PHE A 11 16.21 -10.67 -7.52
N LEU A 12 16.60 -11.02 -8.75
CA LEU A 12 17.56 -10.25 -9.55
C LEU A 12 16.87 -9.49 -10.68
N ASP A 13 15.76 -10.03 -11.18
CA ASP A 13 14.98 -9.43 -12.25
C ASP A 13 13.71 -8.78 -11.69
N PRO A 14 13.35 -7.58 -12.16
CA PRO A 14 12.14 -6.90 -11.72
C PRO A 14 10.91 -7.73 -12.08
N LEU A 15 9.96 -7.76 -11.15
CA LEU A 15 8.63 -8.27 -11.43
C LEU A 15 7.89 -7.23 -12.27
N ASN A 16 7.40 -7.61 -13.46
CA ASN A 16 6.63 -6.74 -14.37
C ASN A 16 5.20 -6.50 -13.84
N LEU A 17 5.10 -5.92 -12.64
CA LEU A 17 3.86 -5.54 -11.96
C LEU A 17 3.81 -4.03 -11.67
N ASP A 18 4.69 -3.27 -12.31
CA ASP A 18 4.79 -1.81 -12.24
C ASP A 18 3.45 -1.11 -12.54
N HIS A 19 2.68 -1.59 -13.52
CA HIS A 19 1.36 -1.03 -13.86
C HIS A 19 0.29 -1.26 -12.79
N ALA A 20 0.48 -2.27 -11.93
CA ALA A 20 -0.46 -2.69 -10.90
C ALA A 20 0.13 -2.58 -9.48
N TRP A 21 1.18 -1.77 -9.30
CA TRP A 21 1.94 -1.65 -8.06
C TRP A 21 1.07 -1.36 -6.83
N TYR A 22 0.01 -0.57 -7.01
CA TYR A 22 -0.92 -0.20 -5.93
C TYR A 22 -1.70 -1.41 -5.39
N LEU A 23 -1.92 -2.45 -6.20
CA LEU A 23 -2.56 -3.68 -5.73
C LEU A 23 -1.67 -4.44 -4.75
N LEU A 24 -0.35 -4.32 -4.85
CA LEU A 24 0.60 -4.95 -3.94
C LEU A 24 0.54 -4.38 -2.52
N LEU A 25 -0.03 -3.19 -2.34
CA LEU A 25 -0.26 -2.61 -1.02
C LEU A 25 -1.25 -3.44 -0.20
N VAL A 26 -2.26 -4.04 -0.83
CA VAL A 26 -3.27 -4.84 -0.14
C VAL A 26 -2.67 -6.09 0.52
N PRO A 27 -1.96 -7.00 -0.19
CA PRO A 27 -1.32 -8.15 0.43
C PRO A 27 -0.24 -7.73 1.42
N MET A 28 0.54 -6.67 1.14
CA MET A 28 1.53 -6.15 2.07
C MET A 28 0.88 -5.72 3.40
N SER A 29 -0.15 -4.88 3.36
CA SER A 29 -0.90 -4.45 4.55
C SER A 29 -1.57 -5.62 5.26
N PHE A 30 -2.02 -6.65 4.55
CA PHE A 30 -2.56 -7.86 5.14
C PHE A 30 -1.51 -8.63 5.95
N PHE A 31 -0.32 -8.88 5.39
CA PHE A 31 0.75 -9.58 6.10
C PHE A 31 1.30 -8.76 7.28
N LEU A 32 1.41 -7.43 7.14
CA LEU A 32 1.73 -6.54 8.27
C LEU A 32 0.68 -6.66 9.38
N ALA A 33 -0.61 -6.63 9.01
CA ALA A 33 -1.70 -6.74 9.98
C ALA A 33 -1.68 -8.08 10.70
N MET A 34 -1.44 -9.17 9.95
CA MET A 34 -1.29 -10.52 10.49
C MET A 34 -0.15 -10.58 11.50
N GLY A 35 1.06 -10.13 11.14
CA GLY A 35 2.22 -10.13 12.03
C GLY A 35 2.02 -9.27 13.28
N TYR A 36 1.45 -8.06 13.13
CA TYR A 36 1.19 -7.17 14.25
C TYR A 36 0.14 -7.73 15.20
N LYS A 37 -1.01 -8.20 14.67
CA LYS A 37 -2.10 -8.76 15.48
C LYS A 37 -1.74 -10.09 16.10
N ALA A 38 -0.82 -10.87 15.52
CA ALA A 38 -0.38 -12.13 16.11
C ALA A 38 0.27 -11.91 17.49
N VAL A 39 0.97 -10.79 17.68
CA VAL A 39 1.65 -10.46 18.94
C VAL A 39 0.78 -9.62 19.88
N ARG A 40 -0.11 -8.78 19.32
CA ARG A 40 -0.86 -7.77 20.10
C ARG A 40 -2.31 -8.12 20.41
N THR A 41 -2.86 -9.20 19.86
CA THR A 41 -4.26 -9.57 20.11
C THR A 41 -4.38 -10.37 21.40
N VAL A 42 -5.26 -9.92 22.30
CA VAL A 42 -5.53 -10.61 23.57
C VAL A 42 -6.54 -11.75 23.41
N ASP A 43 -7.53 -11.57 22.53
CA ASP A 43 -8.58 -12.57 22.25
C ASP A 43 -8.43 -13.13 20.83
N MET A 44 -8.00 -14.40 20.74
CA MET A 44 -7.76 -15.08 19.48
C MET A 44 -9.05 -15.36 18.69
N ASN A 45 -10.22 -15.39 19.35
CA ASN A 45 -11.49 -15.63 18.66
C ASN A 45 -11.84 -14.47 17.71
N ARG A 46 -11.35 -13.26 18.00
CA ARG A 46 -11.53 -12.07 17.18
C ARG A 46 -10.35 -11.77 16.26
N TYR A 47 -9.33 -12.64 16.21
CA TYR A 47 -8.08 -12.39 15.49
C TYR A 47 -8.31 -12.04 14.02
N TRP A 48 -8.98 -12.90 13.26
CA TRP A 48 -9.18 -12.70 11.82
C TRP A 48 -10.02 -11.47 11.49
N SER A 49 -11.04 -11.17 12.31
CA SER A 49 -11.81 -9.94 12.19
C SER A 49 -10.94 -8.70 12.45
N GLN A 50 -10.09 -8.74 13.48
CA GLN A 50 -9.18 -7.64 13.79
C GLN A 50 -8.09 -7.46 12.73
N VAL A 51 -7.58 -8.55 12.13
CA VAL A 51 -6.63 -8.49 11.01
C VAL A 51 -7.29 -7.79 9.83
N ALA A 52 -8.49 -8.24 9.41
CA ALA A 52 -9.21 -7.65 8.29
C ALA A 52 -9.51 -6.15 8.49
N ILE A 53 -9.99 -5.78 9.69
CA ILE A 53 -10.25 -4.37 10.04
C ILE A 53 -8.96 -3.55 9.98
N PHE A 54 -7.87 -4.06 10.54
CA PHE A 54 -6.60 -3.34 10.58
C PHE A 54 -5.95 -3.21 9.20
N THR A 55 -6.06 -4.25 8.35
CA THR A 55 -5.66 -4.18 6.94
C THR A 55 -6.44 -3.09 6.21
N PHE A 56 -7.77 -3.06 6.36
CA PHE A 56 -8.62 -2.06 5.74
C PHE A 56 -8.27 -0.64 6.21
N GLN A 57 -8.04 -0.46 7.52
CA GLN A 57 -7.58 0.82 8.08
C GLN A 57 -6.25 1.28 7.49
N MET A 58 -5.27 0.38 7.33
CA MET A 58 -3.99 0.73 6.71
C MET A 58 -4.14 1.12 5.24
N VAL A 59 -4.91 0.36 4.46
CA VAL A 59 -5.14 0.66 3.04
C VAL A 59 -5.84 2.01 2.87
N ILE A 60 -6.92 2.25 3.62
CA ILE A 60 -7.61 3.56 3.59
C ILE A 60 -6.71 4.68 4.09
N GLY A 61 -5.91 4.44 5.14
CA GLY A 61 -4.97 5.42 5.65
C GLY A 61 -3.96 5.86 4.60
N LEU A 62 -3.41 4.91 3.83
CA LEU A 62 -2.47 5.20 2.73
C LEU A 62 -3.14 5.97 1.60
N ILE A 63 -4.36 5.56 1.19
CA ILE A 63 -5.15 6.28 0.17
C ILE A 63 -5.43 7.72 0.63
N GLY A 64 -5.86 7.88 1.87
CA GLY A 64 -6.15 9.18 2.48
C GLY A 64 -4.91 10.07 2.55
N LEU A 65 -3.75 9.50 2.88
CA LEU A 65 -2.49 10.24 2.92
C LEU A 65 -2.07 10.71 1.52
N GLY A 66 -2.20 9.86 0.51
CA GLY A 66 -1.94 10.23 -0.89
C GLY A 66 -2.92 11.31 -1.41
N ALA A 67 -4.21 11.16 -1.12
CA ALA A 67 -5.23 12.14 -1.48
C ALA A 67 -4.99 13.48 -0.75
N GLY A 68 -4.63 13.45 0.53
CA GLY A 68 -4.26 14.63 1.31
C GLY A 68 -3.06 15.35 0.72
N PHE A 69 -2.02 14.61 0.35
CA PHE A 69 -0.86 15.18 -0.33
C PHE A 69 -1.24 15.84 -1.67
N PHE A 70 -2.09 15.18 -2.46
CA PHE A 70 -2.60 15.75 -3.72
C PHE A 70 -3.36 17.07 -3.50
N VAL A 71 -4.23 17.12 -2.49
CA VAL A 71 -4.94 18.34 -2.10
C VAL A 71 -3.97 19.44 -1.70
N VAL A 72 -2.96 19.10 -0.88
CA VAL A 72 -1.94 20.06 -0.43
C VAL A 72 -1.21 20.67 -1.64
N VAL A 73 -0.71 19.82 -2.53
CA VAL A 73 0.07 20.27 -3.69
C VAL A 73 -0.76 21.05 -4.70
N ARG A 74 -2.00 20.61 -4.97
CA ARG A 74 -2.79 21.19 -6.06
C ARG A 74 -3.65 22.38 -5.62
N ILE A 75 -4.01 22.47 -4.35
CA ILE A 75 -4.94 23.50 -3.84
C ILE A 75 -4.24 24.44 -2.88
N LEU A 76 -3.58 23.90 -1.85
CA LEU A 76 -2.96 24.72 -0.79
C LEU A 76 -1.73 25.46 -1.30
N LEU A 77 -0.86 24.77 -2.05
CA LEU A 77 0.38 25.33 -2.59
C LEU A 77 0.13 26.57 -3.48
N PRO A 78 -0.75 26.54 -4.50
CA PRO A 78 -1.04 27.73 -5.31
C PRO A 78 -1.82 28.81 -4.55
N ALA A 79 -2.58 28.46 -3.51
CA ALA A 79 -3.28 29.45 -2.69
C ALA A 79 -2.32 30.21 -1.75
N LEU A 80 -1.26 29.55 -1.27
CA LEU A 80 -0.27 30.13 -0.35
C LEU A 80 0.88 30.83 -1.06
N ALA A 81 1.32 30.29 -2.20
CA ALA A 81 2.32 30.87 -3.06
C ALA A 81 1.73 30.96 -4.47
N PRO A 82 0.86 31.95 -4.74
CA PRO A 82 0.46 32.24 -6.11
C PRO A 82 1.76 32.55 -6.87
N MET A 83 2.15 31.66 -7.78
CA MET A 83 3.24 31.94 -8.69
C MET A 83 2.67 32.88 -9.75
N ASP A 84 2.81 34.17 -9.50
CA ASP A 84 2.70 35.21 -10.52
C ASP A 84 3.59 34.74 -11.69
N ARG A 85 2.98 34.54 -12.87
CA ARG A 85 3.76 34.32 -14.10
C ARG A 85 4.54 35.58 -14.44
#